data_AF-A0A7C4AKV0-F1
#
_entry.id   AF-A0A7C4AKV0-F1
#
_cell.length_a   1.000
_cell.length_b   1.000
_cell.length_c   1.000
_cell.angle_alpha   90.00
_cell.angle_beta   90.00
_cell.angle_gamma   90.00
#
_symmetry.space_group_name_H-M   'P 1'
#
loop_
_entity.id
_entity.type
_entity.pdbx_description
1 polymer ?
#
loop_
_entity_poly.entity_id
_entity_poly.type
_entity_poly.pdbx_seq_one_letter_code
_entity_poly.pdbx_strand_id
1 'polypeptide(L)'
;NDLPIAFFNGEGEKVLRIIRSLKEKLQAIRDGGAALVSAAGRLPEGIFGAQSVPEAFLLETDQYIKDLDNFQHWLTKPEGRRLVILIGNTSELRPGGGFTGSYAEVLVQDGAMKEIKFRDINESDRLLNAKILPPVPVRMIASRFRAADANWFLDFPQSAEKTLQLLERSQLYASSGIKFDGALAITPATISALLEKLGPLKEAGKEYTSENFLTEIQKSVQDGLSSGDKDPKGILRGLLQQIMVKLKDLPQEKVNELVAELPNLAGNKDIQLYLRDESFETFAKSFGLGGEVWQPPSDFSGSYFSLAIANLGGQKTDIVTKTKIRYHALIGEDGKIDTTVSLAREHRGNTRSEWWYREPNIAYIRMYVPANAAVQEVSGLGKPRTTARVFDSTYEKDPQIEAVESTRRDFVALPYLEEFDEYNKVSFGFWQKVDIGQKQESVLDYVHPAPLPAEGRTYTFVIERQAGLSADWNIQISAPVGWHFRENGLPMYELQTDEFPGRFEATLTLTRAE
;
A
#
# COMPACT_ATOMS: atom_id res chain seq x y z
N ASN A 1 -0.49 -17.91 21.87
CA ASN A 1 0.04 -16.56 22.14
C ASN A 1 1.56 -16.50 21.99
N ASP A 2 2.29 -17.58 22.28
CA ASP A 2 3.75 -17.70 21.99
C ASP A 2 4.12 -17.87 20.51
N LEU A 3 3.17 -17.93 19.57
CA LEU A 3 3.44 -18.33 18.19
C LEU A 3 4.39 -17.38 17.44
N PRO A 4 4.26 -16.04 17.55
CA PRO A 4 5.23 -15.11 16.97
C PRO A 4 6.64 -15.31 17.55
N ILE A 5 6.77 -15.38 18.89
CA ILE A 5 8.07 -15.58 19.55
C ILE A 5 8.71 -16.89 19.10
N ALA A 6 7.94 -17.99 19.11
CA ALA A 6 8.41 -19.31 18.67
C ALA A 6 8.90 -19.28 17.21
N PHE A 7 8.19 -18.58 16.33
CA PHE A 7 8.58 -18.39 14.94
C PHE A 7 9.91 -17.63 14.81
N PHE A 8 10.10 -16.55 15.57
CA PHE A 8 11.34 -15.76 15.59
C PHE A 8 12.52 -16.49 16.26
N ASN A 9 12.24 -17.37 17.24
CA ASN A 9 13.24 -18.16 17.97
C ASN A 9 13.74 -19.41 17.24
N GLY A 10 13.21 -19.72 16.05
CA GLY A 10 13.55 -20.96 15.36
C GLY A 10 12.84 -22.20 15.95
N GLU A 11 11.84 -22.02 16.82
CA GLU A 11 11.06 -23.08 17.47
C GLU A 11 9.93 -23.58 16.55
N GLY A 12 10.27 -23.93 15.32
CA GLY A 12 9.29 -24.25 14.28
C GLY A 12 8.36 -25.42 14.63
N GLU A 13 8.88 -26.46 15.28
CA GLU A 13 8.05 -27.56 15.79
C GLU A 13 6.99 -27.10 16.82
N LYS A 14 7.29 -26.07 17.63
CA LYS A 14 6.32 -25.49 18.55
C LYS A 14 5.22 -24.77 17.77
N VAL A 15 5.58 -24.00 16.75
CA VAL A 15 4.64 -23.32 15.84
C VAL A 15 3.72 -24.35 15.16
N LEU A 16 4.30 -25.38 14.52
CA LEU A 16 3.56 -26.42 13.82
C LEU A 16 2.66 -27.24 14.75
N ARG A 17 3.08 -27.48 16.00
CA ARG A 17 2.23 -28.14 17.00
C ARG A 17 1.04 -27.29 17.40
N ILE A 18 1.21 -25.98 17.54
CA ILE A 18 0.11 -25.05 17.85
C ILE A 18 -0.89 -25.02 16.70
N ILE A 19 -0.42 -24.93 15.45
CA ILE A 19 -1.28 -24.94 14.25
C ILE A 19 -2.07 -26.24 14.16
N ARG A 20 -1.40 -27.39 14.32
CA ARG A 20 -2.08 -28.71 14.34
C ARG A 20 -3.13 -28.81 15.44
N SER A 21 -2.80 -28.37 16.66
CA SER A 21 -3.75 -28.40 17.78
C SER A 21 -4.96 -27.48 17.54
N LEU A 22 -4.76 -26.31 16.93
CA LEU A 22 -5.86 -25.41 16.57
C LEU A 22 -6.77 -26.06 15.52
N LYS A 23 -6.18 -26.67 14.49
CA LYS A 23 -6.91 -27.40 13.45
C LYS A 23 -7.73 -28.54 14.05
N GLU A 24 -7.15 -29.37 14.91
CA GLU A 24 -7.85 -30.48 15.59
C GLU A 24 -9.05 -29.99 16.40
N LYS A 25 -8.92 -28.84 17.09
CA LYS A 25 -10.02 -28.23 17.83
C LYS A 25 -11.12 -27.68 16.93
N LEU A 26 -10.77 -27.02 15.83
CA LEU A 26 -11.74 -26.54 14.85
C LEU A 26 -12.49 -27.71 14.19
N GLN A 27 -11.78 -28.80 13.86
CA GLN A 27 -12.40 -30.02 13.35
C GLN A 27 -13.43 -30.60 14.35
N ALA A 28 -13.07 -30.67 15.63
CA ALA A 28 -14.01 -31.13 16.67
C ALA A 28 -15.24 -30.22 16.83
N ILE A 29 -15.07 -28.89 16.74
CA ILE A 29 -16.16 -27.91 16.78
C ILE A 29 -17.09 -28.11 15.58
N ARG A 30 -16.51 -28.24 14.38
CA ARG A 30 -17.24 -28.46 13.13
C ARG A 30 -18.05 -29.75 13.16
N ASP A 31 -17.43 -30.86 13.57
CA ASP A 31 -18.10 -32.16 13.62
C ASP A 31 -19.21 -32.19 14.68
N GLY A 32 -19.00 -31.53 15.83
CA GLY A 32 -20.03 -31.33 16.84
C GLY A 32 -21.21 -30.49 16.33
N GLY A 33 -20.94 -29.41 15.59
CA GLY A 33 -21.96 -28.58 14.96
C GLY A 33 -22.78 -29.34 13.92
N ALA A 34 -22.13 -30.11 13.05
CA ALA A 34 -22.79 -30.96 12.05
C ALA A 34 -23.67 -32.05 12.70
N ALA A 35 -23.19 -32.67 13.80
CA ALA A 35 -23.97 -33.63 14.56
C ALA A 35 -25.23 -33.01 15.19
N LEU A 36 -25.13 -31.77 15.69
CA LEU A 36 -26.27 -31.03 16.23
C LEU A 36 -27.32 -30.73 15.15
N VAL A 37 -26.90 -30.29 13.96
CA VAL A 37 -27.79 -30.07 12.80
C VAL A 37 -28.52 -31.37 12.42
N SER A 38 -27.79 -32.48 12.35
CA SER A 38 -28.36 -33.81 12.05
C SER A 38 -29.37 -34.27 13.09
N ALA A 39 -29.11 -34.02 14.38
CA ALA A 39 -30.01 -34.37 15.47
C ALA A 39 -31.27 -33.49 15.48
N ALA A 40 -31.12 -32.18 15.25
CA ALA A 40 -32.23 -31.22 15.20
C ALA A 40 -33.19 -31.52 14.04
N GLY A 41 -32.68 -31.92 12.87
CA GLY A 41 -33.49 -32.31 11.72
C GLY A 41 -34.36 -33.56 11.91
N ARG A 42 -34.21 -34.29 13.02
CA ARG A 42 -35.05 -35.45 13.37
C ARG A 42 -36.28 -35.09 14.22
N LEU A 43 -36.40 -33.83 14.66
CA LEU A 43 -37.53 -33.36 15.46
C LEU A 43 -38.66 -32.83 14.55
N PRO A 44 -39.95 -32.99 14.94
CA PRO A 44 -41.07 -32.41 14.20
C PRO A 44 -40.99 -30.88 14.11
N GLU A 45 -41.35 -30.31 12.96
CA GLU A 45 -41.41 -28.86 12.77
C GLU A 45 -42.31 -28.20 13.83
N GLY A 46 -41.81 -27.16 14.49
CA GLY A 46 -42.59 -26.31 15.40
C GLY A 46 -42.47 -26.60 16.91
N ILE A 47 -41.73 -27.63 17.35
CA ILE A 47 -41.58 -27.93 18.79
C ILE A 47 -40.38 -27.22 19.42
N PHE A 48 -39.29 -27.08 18.67
CA PHE A 48 -38.16 -26.24 19.03
C PHE A 48 -37.96 -25.23 17.90
N GLY A 49 -37.98 -23.93 18.20
CA GLY A 49 -37.58 -22.88 17.27
C GLY A 49 -36.08 -22.95 17.00
N ALA A 50 -35.63 -24.05 16.40
CA ALA A 50 -34.23 -24.35 16.22
C ALA A 50 -33.64 -23.39 15.19
N GLN A 51 -33.05 -22.30 15.69
CA GLN A 51 -31.83 -21.80 15.11
C GLN A 51 -30.77 -22.91 15.30
N SER A 52 -30.84 -23.94 14.46
CA SER A 52 -29.76 -24.89 14.28
C SER A 52 -28.50 -24.11 13.90
N VAL A 53 -27.32 -24.64 14.24
CA VAL A 53 -26.03 -24.05 13.87
C VAL A 53 -26.12 -23.50 12.44
N PRO A 54 -25.92 -22.19 12.24
CA PRO A 54 -26.07 -21.61 10.90
C PRO A 54 -25.18 -22.35 9.91
N GLU A 55 -25.70 -22.69 8.73
CA GLU A 55 -24.91 -23.38 7.70
C GLU A 55 -23.63 -22.59 7.37
N ALA A 56 -23.73 -21.25 7.42
CA ALA A 56 -22.60 -20.33 7.30
C ALA A 56 -21.47 -20.61 8.32
N PHE A 57 -21.80 -20.95 9.57
CA PHE A 57 -20.79 -21.28 10.59
C PHE A 57 -20.00 -22.54 10.24
N LEU A 58 -20.68 -23.57 9.74
CA LEU A 58 -20.01 -24.82 9.33
C LEU A 58 -19.11 -24.57 8.12
N LEU A 59 -19.59 -23.80 7.13
CA LEU A 59 -18.82 -23.44 5.94
C LEU A 59 -17.59 -22.59 6.30
N GLU A 60 -17.74 -21.60 7.17
CA GLU A 60 -16.65 -20.75 7.66
C GLU A 60 -15.61 -21.58 8.43
N THR A 61 -16.06 -22.51 9.27
CA THR A 61 -15.16 -23.40 10.01
C THR A 61 -14.39 -24.34 9.07
N ASP A 62 -15.06 -24.91 8.05
CA ASP A 62 -14.42 -25.72 7.01
C ASP A 62 -13.35 -24.91 6.26
N GLN A 63 -13.62 -23.62 5.98
CA GLN A 63 -12.65 -22.71 5.37
C GLN A 63 -11.44 -22.47 6.28
N TYR A 64 -11.63 -22.20 7.58
CA TYR A 64 -10.51 -22.03 8.51
C TYR A 64 -9.64 -23.28 8.65
N ILE A 65 -10.25 -24.47 8.66
CA ILE A 65 -9.51 -25.74 8.70
C ILE A 65 -8.63 -25.86 7.45
N LYS A 66 -9.19 -25.56 6.27
CA LYS A 66 -8.47 -25.56 4.99
C LYS A 66 -7.33 -24.53 4.97
N ASP A 67 -7.57 -23.33 5.50
CA ASP A 67 -6.55 -22.28 5.57
C ASP A 67 -5.39 -22.67 6.48
N LEU A 68 -5.66 -23.31 7.62
CA LEU A 68 -4.62 -23.84 8.51
C LEU A 68 -3.82 -24.97 7.86
N ASP A 69 -4.47 -25.85 7.08
CA ASP A 69 -3.79 -26.90 6.32
C ASP A 69 -2.86 -26.32 5.26
N ASN A 70 -3.37 -25.36 4.48
CA ASN A 70 -2.56 -24.64 3.52
C ASN A 70 -1.37 -24.00 4.23
N PHE A 71 -1.62 -23.25 5.30
CA PHE A 71 -0.57 -22.53 6.05
C PHE A 71 0.49 -23.47 6.60
N GLN A 72 0.09 -24.62 7.15
CA GLN A 72 1.02 -25.64 7.58
C GLN A 72 1.87 -26.14 6.40
N HIS A 73 1.24 -26.49 5.27
CA HIS A 73 1.94 -26.95 4.08
C HIS A 73 2.94 -25.92 3.55
N TRP A 74 2.55 -24.64 3.55
CA TRP A 74 3.40 -23.54 3.14
C TRP A 74 4.63 -23.39 4.04
N LEU A 75 4.45 -23.48 5.35
CA LEU A 75 5.51 -23.40 6.37
C LEU A 75 6.48 -24.59 6.37
N THR A 76 6.02 -25.77 5.91
CA THR A 76 6.81 -27.02 5.92
C THR A 76 7.38 -27.40 4.56
N LYS A 77 7.42 -26.46 3.61
CA LYS A 77 7.99 -26.73 2.29
C LYS A 77 9.47 -27.14 2.44
N PRO A 78 9.93 -28.29 1.90
CA PRO A 78 11.29 -28.81 2.16
C PRO A 78 12.43 -27.84 1.85
N GLU A 79 12.34 -27.11 0.73
CA GLU A 79 13.32 -26.12 0.30
C GLU A 79 13.19 -24.76 1.02
N GLY A 80 12.18 -24.62 1.88
CA GLY A 80 11.80 -23.37 2.53
C GLY A 80 11.03 -22.42 1.63
N ARG A 81 10.64 -21.29 2.21
CA ARG A 81 9.97 -20.16 1.56
C ARG A 81 10.84 -18.93 1.71
N ARG A 82 11.04 -18.19 0.62
CA ARG A 82 11.85 -16.97 0.60
C ARG A 82 10.97 -15.76 0.43
N LEU A 83 10.95 -14.89 1.43
CA LEU A 83 10.23 -13.63 1.38
C LEU A 83 11.20 -12.47 1.30
N VAL A 84 10.72 -11.35 0.76
CA VAL A 84 11.43 -10.06 0.80
C VAL A 84 10.67 -9.09 1.67
N ILE A 85 11.33 -8.47 2.65
CA ILE A 85 10.79 -7.32 3.36
C ILE A 85 11.31 -6.05 2.68
N LEU A 86 10.46 -5.33 1.96
CA LEU A 86 10.75 -4.06 1.31
C LEU A 86 10.65 -2.94 2.35
N ILE A 87 11.71 -2.15 2.50
CA ILE A 87 11.77 -1.06 3.48
C ILE A 87 11.60 0.26 2.72
N GLY A 88 10.38 0.80 2.76
CA GLY A 88 10.01 2.02 2.04
C GLY A 88 10.53 3.28 2.75
N ASN A 89 11.19 4.17 2.01
CA ASN A 89 11.54 5.51 2.49
C ASN A 89 10.42 6.50 2.13
N THR A 90 9.57 6.85 3.08
CA THR A 90 8.47 7.81 2.87
C THR A 90 8.93 9.27 2.74
N SER A 91 10.20 9.57 3.01
CA SER A 91 10.80 10.87 2.65
C SER A 91 11.02 11.03 1.14
N GLU A 92 10.91 9.93 0.38
CA GLU A 92 10.94 9.85 -1.08
C GLU A 92 9.75 9.03 -1.55
N LEU A 93 8.59 9.67 -1.71
CA LEU A 93 7.35 8.97 -2.03
C LEU A 93 7.45 8.25 -3.37
N ARG A 94 6.87 7.04 -3.37
CA ARG A 94 6.55 6.23 -4.53
C ARG A 94 5.14 5.67 -4.33
N PRO A 95 4.39 5.41 -5.41
CA PRO A 95 3.01 4.93 -5.33
C PRO A 95 2.80 3.71 -4.42
N GLY A 96 3.74 2.78 -4.36
CA GLY A 96 3.62 1.62 -3.46
C GLY A 96 4.22 1.80 -2.05
N GLY A 97 4.39 3.03 -1.54
CA GLY A 97 4.76 3.25 -0.12
C GLY A 97 6.11 3.91 0.17
N GLY A 98 6.78 4.42 -0.86
CA GLY A 98 8.08 5.09 -0.72
C GLY A 98 9.22 4.41 -1.49
N PHE A 99 10.36 5.07 -1.56
CA PHE A 99 11.52 4.56 -2.29
C PHE A 99 12.13 3.37 -1.54
N THR A 100 12.17 2.21 -2.20
CA THR A 100 12.74 0.98 -1.63
C THR A 100 14.25 0.97 -1.81
N GLY A 101 14.95 1.69 -0.94
CA GLY A 101 16.41 1.75 -0.95
C GLY A 101 17.08 0.49 -0.36
N SER A 102 16.34 -0.31 0.39
CA SER A 102 16.84 -1.49 1.10
C SER A 102 15.76 -2.52 1.27
N TYR A 103 16.18 -3.77 1.48
CA TYR A 103 15.28 -4.86 1.78
C TYR A 103 15.95 -5.89 2.70
N ALA A 104 15.14 -6.76 3.31
CA ALA A 104 15.62 -7.94 3.99
C ALA A 104 15.14 -9.20 3.27
N GLU A 105 16.02 -10.16 3.04
CA GLU A 105 15.67 -11.52 2.62
C GLU A 105 15.31 -12.33 3.87
N VAL A 106 14.19 -13.04 3.84
CA VAL A 106 13.75 -13.90 4.95
C VAL A 106 13.60 -15.33 4.43
N LEU A 107 14.28 -16.28 5.07
CA LEU A 107 14.06 -17.71 4.84
C LEU A 107 13.18 -18.26 5.95
N VAL A 108 12.02 -18.79 5.57
CA VAL A 108 11.12 -19.54 6.44
C VAL A 108 11.22 -21.02 6.09
N GLN A 109 11.48 -21.87 7.07
CA GLN A 109 11.61 -23.32 6.86
C GLN A 109 11.22 -24.05 8.14
N ASP A 110 10.63 -25.23 8.02
CA ASP A 110 10.20 -26.06 9.15
C ASP A 110 9.34 -25.31 10.18
N GLY A 111 8.47 -24.40 9.75
CA GLY A 111 7.59 -23.65 10.65
C GLY A 111 8.23 -22.46 11.39
N ALA A 112 9.47 -22.09 11.09
CA ALA A 112 10.11 -20.92 11.69
C ALA A 112 10.96 -20.14 10.70
N MET A 113 11.27 -18.90 11.05
CA MET A 113 12.28 -18.14 10.32
C MET A 113 13.67 -18.68 10.68
N LYS A 114 14.44 -19.06 9.65
CA LYS A 114 15.81 -19.57 9.77
C LYS A 114 16.85 -18.50 9.54
N GLU A 115 16.58 -17.57 8.64
CA GLU A 115 17.53 -16.53 8.26
C GLU A 115 16.79 -15.23 7.98
N ILE A 116 17.42 -14.12 8.36
CA ILE A 116 17.07 -12.78 7.89
C ILE A 116 18.36 -12.05 7.49
N LYS A 117 18.39 -11.53 6.26
CA LYS A 117 19.57 -10.90 5.68
C LYS A 117 19.24 -9.54 5.08
N PHE A 118 19.80 -8.49 5.66
CA PHE A 118 19.69 -7.13 5.12
C PHE A 118 20.53 -6.93 3.85
N ARG A 119 19.99 -6.18 2.89
CA ARG A 119 20.62 -5.83 1.61
C ARG A 119 20.39 -4.37 1.23
N ASP A 120 21.37 -3.76 0.58
CA ASP A 120 21.14 -2.56 -0.23
C ASP A 120 20.53 -3.00 -1.57
N ILE A 121 19.42 -2.38 -1.99
CA ILE A 121 18.80 -2.64 -3.29
C ILE A 121 19.77 -2.48 -4.46
N ASN A 122 20.76 -1.59 -4.30
CA ASN A 122 21.78 -1.34 -5.31
C ASN A 122 22.68 -2.55 -5.57
N GLU A 123 22.84 -3.49 -4.62
CA GLU A 123 23.58 -4.74 -4.85
C GLU A 123 22.93 -5.53 -5.99
N SER A 124 21.61 -5.69 -5.93
CA SER A 124 20.83 -6.37 -6.96
C SER A 124 20.80 -5.57 -8.26
N ASP A 125 20.55 -4.27 -8.18
CA ASP A 125 20.42 -3.41 -9.37
C ASP A 125 21.72 -3.26 -10.16
N ARG A 126 22.89 -3.32 -9.52
CA ARG A 126 24.20 -3.30 -10.21
C ARG A 126 24.45 -4.60 -10.98
N LEU A 127 23.92 -5.71 -10.48
CA LEU A 127 24.05 -7.05 -11.07
C LEU A 127 22.88 -7.42 -11.99
N LEU A 128 21.91 -6.52 -12.18
CA LEU A 128 20.86 -6.66 -13.18
C LEU A 128 21.46 -6.34 -14.56
N ASN A 129 21.52 -7.33 -15.45
CA ASN A 129 22.01 -7.14 -16.82
C ASN A 129 20.92 -6.60 -17.77
N ALA A 130 19.66 -6.85 -17.43
CA ALA A 130 18.51 -6.41 -18.23
C ALA A 130 18.49 -4.89 -18.42
N LYS A 131 18.15 -4.46 -19.63
CA LYS A 131 17.89 -3.07 -19.97
C LYS A 131 16.39 -2.90 -20.16
N ILE A 132 15.66 -2.71 -19.08
CA ILE A 132 14.21 -2.54 -19.15
C ILE A 132 13.91 -1.06 -19.30
N LEU A 133 13.00 -0.72 -20.21
CA LEU A 133 12.57 0.65 -20.43
C LEU A 133 11.79 1.16 -19.20
N PRO A 134 12.21 2.27 -18.56
CA PRO A 134 11.45 2.86 -17.45
C PRO A 134 10.11 3.44 -17.92
N PRO A 135 9.11 3.53 -17.02
CA PRO A 135 7.95 4.38 -17.26
C PRO A 135 8.39 5.79 -17.66
N VAL A 136 7.67 6.45 -18.57
CA VAL A 136 8.02 7.76 -19.13
C VAL A 136 8.44 8.77 -18.05
N PRO A 137 7.72 8.92 -16.92
CA PRO A 137 8.14 9.86 -15.86
C PRO A 137 9.46 9.46 -15.18
N VAL A 138 9.70 8.17 -14.99
CA VAL A 138 10.89 7.62 -14.31
C VAL A 138 12.16 7.82 -15.15
N ARG A 139 12.03 7.96 -16.48
CA ARG A 139 13.16 8.21 -17.40
C ARG A 139 13.94 9.49 -17.06
N MET A 140 13.37 10.41 -16.29
CA MET A 140 14.07 11.60 -15.79
C MET A 140 15.19 11.26 -14.80
N ILE A 141 15.03 10.21 -14.01
CA ILE A 141 15.96 9.86 -12.92
C ILE A 141 16.69 8.54 -13.14
N ALA A 142 16.16 7.66 -14.01
CA ALA A 142 16.72 6.35 -14.26
C ALA A 142 16.95 6.10 -15.76
N SER A 143 18.07 5.46 -16.08
CA SER A 143 18.42 5.03 -17.44
C SER A 143 17.95 3.61 -17.76
N ARG A 144 17.30 2.93 -16.83
CA ARG A 144 16.65 1.62 -16.98
C ARG A 144 15.73 1.38 -15.79
N PHE A 145 14.69 0.58 -15.95
CA PHE A 145 13.80 0.18 -14.87
C PHE A 145 14.47 -0.90 -14.02
N ARG A 146 14.47 -0.72 -12.69
CA ARG A 146 15.23 -1.53 -11.74
C ARG A 146 14.41 -1.84 -10.49
N ALA A 147 14.88 -2.73 -9.62
CA ALA A 147 14.13 -3.12 -8.43
C ALA A 147 13.88 -1.92 -7.50
N ALA A 148 14.82 -0.97 -7.39
CA ALA A 148 14.62 0.26 -6.61
C ALA A 148 13.52 1.18 -7.16
N ASP A 149 13.23 1.08 -8.46
CA ASP A 149 12.24 1.90 -9.16
C ASP A 149 10.87 1.18 -9.27
N ALA A 150 10.83 -0.12 -8.95
CA ALA A 150 9.70 -1.03 -9.20
C ALA A 150 8.49 -0.79 -8.30
N ASN A 151 8.64 -0.02 -7.22
CA ASN A 151 7.54 0.40 -6.35
C ASN A 151 6.65 1.49 -7.00
N TRP A 152 6.44 1.38 -8.32
CA TRP A 152 5.87 2.38 -9.21
C TRP A 152 4.35 2.29 -9.32
N PHE A 153 3.77 1.12 -9.12
CA PHE A 153 2.33 0.90 -9.25
C PHE A 153 1.62 1.25 -7.94
N LEU A 154 0.44 1.88 -8.03
CA LEU A 154 -0.41 2.12 -6.86
C LEU A 154 -0.92 0.80 -6.27
N ASP A 155 -1.16 -0.18 -7.15
CA ASP A 155 -1.48 -1.55 -6.78
C ASP A 155 -0.23 -2.23 -6.21
N PHE A 156 -0.24 -2.50 -4.89
CA PHE A 156 0.91 -3.10 -4.21
C PHE A 156 1.28 -4.49 -4.76
N PRO A 157 0.34 -5.40 -5.04
CA PRO A 157 0.67 -6.69 -5.66
C PRO A 157 1.48 -6.55 -6.96
N GLN A 158 1.14 -5.59 -7.83
CA GLN A 158 1.91 -5.31 -9.03
C GLN A 158 3.32 -4.77 -8.72
N SER A 159 3.44 -3.80 -7.82
CA SER A 159 4.74 -3.27 -7.37
C SER A 159 5.62 -4.35 -6.73
N ALA A 160 5.05 -5.19 -5.88
CA ALA A 160 5.71 -6.30 -5.20
C ALA A 160 6.20 -7.33 -6.21
N GLU A 161 5.32 -7.86 -7.07
CA GLU A 161 5.70 -8.85 -8.07
C GLU A 161 6.75 -8.31 -9.04
N LYS A 162 6.63 -7.05 -9.47
CA LYS A 162 7.64 -6.42 -10.32
C LYS A 162 9.00 -6.34 -9.64
N THR A 163 9.02 -5.96 -8.36
CA THR A 163 10.24 -5.92 -7.55
C THR A 163 10.86 -7.31 -7.45
N LEU A 164 10.07 -8.34 -7.11
CA LEU A 164 10.56 -9.72 -7.02
C LEU A 164 11.13 -10.22 -8.35
N GLN A 165 10.43 -9.99 -9.48
CA GLN A 165 10.93 -10.35 -10.80
C GLN A 165 12.28 -9.69 -11.11
N LEU A 166 12.45 -8.41 -10.76
CA LEU A 166 13.68 -7.68 -11.03
C LEU A 166 14.83 -8.15 -10.14
N LEU A 167 14.55 -8.46 -8.87
CA LEU A 167 15.52 -9.12 -7.99
C LEU A 167 15.95 -10.47 -8.58
N GLU A 168 15.01 -11.35 -8.93
CA GLU A 168 15.30 -12.68 -9.46
C GLU A 168 16.06 -12.68 -10.80
N ARG A 169 15.93 -11.61 -11.59
CA ARG A 169 16.68 -11.40 -12.84
C ARG A 169 18.09 -10.87 -12.61
N SER A 170 18.39 -10.34 -11.44
CA SER A 170 19.75 -9.95 -11.06
C SER A 170 20.64 -11.18 -10.95
N GLN A 171 21.90 -11.07 -11.39
CA GLN A 171 22.88 -12.15 -11.21
C GLN A 171 23.15 -12.48 -9.74
N LEU A 172 22.74 -11.61 -8.80
CA LEU A 172 22.74 -11.92 -7.37
C LEU A 172 21.90 -13.16 -7.02
N TYR A 173 20.81 -13.41 -7.76
CA TYR A 173 19.86 -14.51 -7.49
C TYR A 173 19.75 -15.48 -8.67
N ALA A 174 19.83 -14.97 -9.91
CA ALA A 174 19.73 -15.78 -11.13
C ALA A 174 20.82 -16.87 -11.20
N SER A 175 22.04 -16.58 -10.74
CA SER A 175 23.15 -17.55 -10.76
C SER A 175 22.90 -18.81 -9.92
N SER A 176 22.04 -18.68 -8.91
CA SER A 176 21.69 -19.76 -7.98
C SER A 176 20.24 -20.22 -8.15
N GLY A 177 19.53 -19.72 -9.17
CA GLY A 177 18.13 -20.05 -9.41
C GLY A 177 17.18 -19.66 -8.27
N ILE A 178 17.55 -18.66 -7.46
CA ILE A 178 16.75 -18.25 -6.30
C ILE A 178 15.47 -17.55 -6.78
N LYS A 179 14.34 -17.97 -6.20
CA LYS A 179 13.01 -17.39 -6.39
C LYS A 179 12.43 -17.00 -5.04
N PHE A 180 11.59 -15.96 -5.05
CA PHE A 180 10.86 -15.50 -3.87
C PHE A 180 9.39 -15.92 -3.94
N ASP A 181 8.81 -16.26 -2.80
CA ASP A 181 7.40 -16.65 -2.66
C ASP A 181 6.48 -15.45 -2.42
N GLY A 182 7.04 -14.28 -2.09
CA GLY A 182 6.28 -13.07 -1.85
C GLY A 182 7.09 -11.93 -1.24
N ALA A 183 6.42 -10.81 -0.98
CA ALA A 183 7.00 -9.62 -0.40
C ALA A 183 6.11 -9.00 0.69
N LEU A 184 6.73 -8.52 1.74
CA LEU A 184 6.14 -7.67 2.77
C LEU A 184 6.71 -6.26 2.60
N ALA A 185 5.90 -5.24 2.35
CA ALA A 185 6.36 -3.87 2.42
C ALA A 185 6.05 -3.27 3.78
N ILE A 186 7.02 -2.51 4.31
CA ILE A 186 6.87 -1.74 5.53
C ILE A 186 7.28 -0.28 5.31
N THR A 187 6.53 0.63 5.92
CA THR A 187 6.90 2.04 6.02
C THR A 187 7.68 2.31 7.32
N PRO A 188 8.30 3.48 7.51
CA PRO A 188 8.95 3.85 8.76
C PRO A 188 7.99 3.91 9.96
N ALA A 189 6.68 4.05 9.72
CA ALA A 189 5.67 4.03 10.79
C ALA A 189 5.60 2.65 11.46
N THR A 190 5.70 1.56 10.69
CA THR A 190 5.78 0.18 11.22
C THR A 190 6.99 0.01 12.14
N ILE A 191 8.16 0.55 11.75
CA ILE A 191 9.36 0.47 12.59
C ILE A 191 9.18 1.34 13.85
N SER A 192 8.55 2.50 13.72
CA SER A 192 8.26 3.39 14.86
C SER A 192 7.34 2.70 15.88
N ALA A 193 6.25 2.08 15.42
CA ALA A 193 5.34 1.29 16.25
C ALA A 193 6.03 0.11 16.94
N LEU A 194 6.97 -0.56 16.26
CA LEU A 194 7.82 -1.58 16.90
C LEU A 194 8.68 -0.99 18.01
N LEU A 195 9.34 0.16 17.77
CA LEU A 195 10.21 0.81 18.75
C LEU A 195 9.47 1.31 19.99
N GLU A 196 8.19 1.68 19.88
CA GLU A 196 7.36 2.00 21.05
C GLU A 196 7.28 0.84 22.05
N LYS A 197 7.31 -0.40 21.55
CA LYS A 197 7.22 -1.60 22.39
C LYS A 197 8.59 -2.14 22.78
N LEU A 198 9.57 -2.04 21.88
CA LEU A 198 10.93 -2.55 22.07
C LEU A 198 11.84 -1.60 22.86
N GLY A 199 11.45 -0.33 22.97
CA GLY A 199 12.29 0.75 23.46
C GLY A 199 13.37 1.16 22.45
N PRO A 200 14.18 2.18 22.79
CA PRO A 200 15.18 2.74 21.89
C PRO A 200 16.29 1.73 21.53
N LEU A 201 16.87 1.92 20.34
CA LEU A 201 18.04 1.20 19.85
C LEU A 201 19.25 2.13 19.82
N LYS A 202 20.45 1.56 19.90
CA LYS A 202 21.70 2.33 19.83
C LYS A 202 22.63 1.72 18.81
N GLU A 203 23.03 2.50 17.82
CA GLU A 203 23.94 2.04 16.77
C GLU A 203 24.86 3.17 16.34
N ALA A 204 26.15 2.87 16.15
CA ALA A 204 27.17 3.85 15.79
C ALA A 204 27.16 5.15 16.64
N GLY A 205 26.91 5.04 17.94
CA GLY A 205 26.89 6.19 18.87
C GLY A 205 25.65 7.08 18.79
N LYS A 206 24.62 6.68 18.02
CA LYS A 206 23.34 7.39 17.89
C LYS A 206 22.20 6.56 18.50
N GLU A 207 21.14 7.26 18.92
CA GLU A 207 19.95 6.64 19.52
C GLU A 207 18.74 6.77 18.59
N TYR A 208 18.05 5.65 18.41
CA TYR A 208 16.90 5.50 17.53
C TYR A 208 15.67 5.17 18.37
N THR A 209 14.68 6.04 18.30
CA THR A 209 13.41 5.98 19.05
C THR A 209 12.25 5.89 18.07
N SER A 210 11.05 5.60 18.56
CA SER A 210 9.82 5.68 17.76
C SER A 210 9.58 7.07 17.14
N GLU A 211 10.09 8.13 17.77
CA GLU A 211 9.82 9.52 17.37
C GLU A 211 10.82 10.04 16.33
N ASN A 212 12.07 9.56 16.37
CA ASN A 212 13.17 10.11 15.57
C ASN A 212 13.73 9.14 14.51
N PHE A 213 13.24 7.90 14.44
CA PHE A 213 13.85 6.82 13.64
C PHE A 213 14.15 7.25 12.21
N LEU A 214 13.14 7.75 11.47
CA LEU A 214 13.29 8.10 10.06
C LEU A 214 14.29 9.25 9.84
N THR A 215 14.24 10.28 10.67
CA THR A 215 15.15 11.43 10.54
C THR A 215 16.59 11.06 10.90
N GLU A 216 16.78 10.31 11.98
CA GLU A 216 18.12 9.91 12.44
C GLU A 216 18.76 8.87 11.52
N ILE A 217 17.99 7.90 11.02
CA ILE A 217 18.54 6.89 10.11
C ILE A 217 18.97 7.52 8.80
N GLN A 218 18.18 8.46 8.30
CA GLN A 218 18.53 9.21 7.12
C GLN A 218 19.81 10.02 7.32
N LYS A 219 19.91 10.75 8.43
CA LYS A 219 21.11 11.52 8.77
C LYS A 219 22.33 10.62 8.83
N SER A 220 22.27 9.48 9.52
CA SER A 220 23.38 8.53 9.59
C SER A 220 23.82 8.00 8.23
N VAL A 221 22.88 7.64 7.35
CA VAL A 221 23.21 7.18 6.00
C VAL A 221 23.88 8.31 5.19
N GLN A 222 23.43 9.56 5.33
CA GLN A 222 24.02 10.70 4.64
C GLN A 222 25.39 11.10 5.20
N ASP A 223 25.59 11.02 6.51
CA ASP A 223 26.89 11.25 7.17
C ASP A 223 27.90 10.20 6.70
N GLY A 224 27.50 8.93 6.63
CA GLY A 224 28.33 7.84 6.11
C GLY A 224 28.73 8.07 4.64
N LEU A 225 27.76 8.42 3.79
CA LEU A 225 28.02 8.77 2.38
C LEU A 225 29.02 9.94 2.26
N SER A 226 28.83 10.99 3.05
CA SER A 226 29.68 12.19 3.02
C SER A 226 31.11 11.91 3.53
N SER A 227 31.26 10.94 4.42
CA SER A 227 32.55 10.51 4.97
C SER A 227 33.28 9.49 4.08
N GLY A 228 32.68 9.08 2.95
CA GLY A 228 33.26 8.09 2.04
C GLY A 228 33.12 6.64 2.51
N ASP A 229 32.17 6.36 3.42
CA ASP A 229 31.83 4.99 3.81
C ASP A 229 31.40 4.17 2.57
N LYS A 230 31.90 2.94 2.48
CA LYS A 230 31.57 2.00 1.40
C LYS A 230 30.25 1.27 1.64
N ASP A 231 29.77 1.19 2.90
CA ASP A 231 28.49 0.59 3.29
C ASP A 231 27.71 1.49 4.26
N PRO A 232 27.32 2.72 3.86
CA PRO A 232 26.62 3.67 4.72
C PRO A 232 25.24 3.18 5.19
N LYS A 233 24.65 2.20 4.50
CA LYS A 233 23.40 1.53 4.89
C LYS A 233 23.64 0.34 5.82
N GLY A 234 24.88 -0.03 6.09
CA GLY A 234 25.25 -1.09 7.03
C GLY A 234 24.71 -0.85 8.44
N ILE A 235 24.46 0.40 8.82
CA ILE A 235 23.79 0.76 10.08
C ILE A 235 22.41 0.11 10.25
N LEU A 236 21.65 -0.05 9.15
CA LEU A 236 20.35 -0.73 9.18
C LEU A 236 20.48 -2.23 9.51
N ARG A 237 21.61 -2.85 9.16
CA ARG A 237 21.91 -4.25 9.51
C ARG A 237 22.06 -4.40 11.03
N GLY A 238 22.78 -3.49 11.67
CA GLY A 238 22.94 -3.48 13.13
C GLY A 238 21.62 -3.24 13.86
N LEU A 239 20.83 -2.26 13.39
CA LEU A 239 19.49 -1.99 13.94
C LEU A 239 18.56 -3.19 13.77
N LEU A 240 18.54 -3.83 12.60
CA LEU A 240 17.73 -5.01 12.37
C LEU A 240 18.11 -6.15 13.32
N GLN A 241 19.41 -6.42 13.52
CA GLN A 241 19.86 -7.43 14.49
C GLN A 241 19.37 -7.12 15.91
N GLN A 242 19.43 -5.86 16.34
CA GLN A 242 18.92 -5.45 17.65
C GLN A 242 17.40 -5.62 17.77
N ILE A 243 16.64 -5.26 16.74
CA ILE A 243 15.19 -5.50 16.68
C ILE A 243 14.91 -7.00 16.83
N MET A 244 15.62 -7.84 16.08
CA MET A 244 15.43 -9.29 16.14
C MET A 244 15.75 -9.85 17.53
N VAL A 245 16.81 -9.39 18.19
CA VAL A 245 17.13 -9.81 19.57
C VAL A 245 16.01 -9.39 20.53
N LYS A 246 15.59 -8.12 20.49
CA LYS A 246 14.54 -7.61 21.38
C LYS A 246 13.17 -8.27 21.16
N LEU A 247 12.84 -8.64 19.91
CA LEU A 247 11.60 -9.37 19.60
C LEU A 247 11.56 -10.76 20.21
N LYS A 248 12.70 -11.44 20.30
CA LYS A 248 12.81 -12.78 20.90
C LYS A 248 12.58 -12.78 22.41
N ASP A 249 13.02 -11.71 23.06
CA ASP A 249 12.93 -11.53 24.51
C ASP A 249 11.71 -10.69 24.94
N LEU A 250 10.80 -10.41 24.00
CA LEU A 250 9.68 -9.51 24.26
C LEU A 250 8.65 -10.17 25.20
N PRO A 251 8.22 -9.50 26.28
CA PRO A 251 7.18 -10.03 27.16
C PRO A 251 5.88 -10.31 26.40
N GLN A 252 5.15 -11.34 26.84
CA GLN A 252 3.93 -11.78 26.14
C GLN A 252 2.87 -10.68 26.05
N GLU A 253 2.76 -9.82 27.06
CA GLU A 253 1.85 -8.67 27.05
C GLU A 253 2.18 -7.72 25.90
N LYS A 254 3.48 -7.45 25.67
CA LYS A 254 3.95 -6.58 24.59
C LYS A 254 3.81 -7.23 23.21
N VAL A 255 3.94 -8.54 23.11
CA VAL A 255 3.59 -9.27 21.87
C VAL A 255 2.11 -9.12 21.54
N ASN A 256 1.22 -9.22 22.53
CA ASN A 256 -0.21 -9.03 22.30
C ASN A 256 -0.52 -7.59 21.87
N GLU A 257 0.12 -6.58 22.48
CA GLU A 257 0.01 -5.19 22.04
C GLU A 257 0.47 -5.02 20.58
N LEU A 258 1.57 -5.65 20.16
CA LEU A 258 2.03 -5.59 18.77
C LEU A 258 1.07 -6.27 17.79
N VAL A 259 0.54 -7.44 18.15
CA VAL A 259 -0.43 -8.17 17.31
C VAL A 259 -1.73 -7.37 17.17
N ALA A 260 -2.18 -6.70 18.23
CA ALA A 260 -3.34 -5.83 18.21
C ALA A 260 -3.15 -4.57 17.34
N GLU A 261 -1.91 -4.17 17.09
CA GLU A 261 -1.57 -3.01 16.24
C GLU A 261 -1.51 -3.36 14.74
N LEU A 262 -1.36 -4.65 14.40
CA LEU A 262 -1.28 -5.09 13.00
C LEU A 262 -2.47 -4.65 12.13
N PRO A 263 -3.74 -4.72 12.58
CA PRO A 263 -4.87 -4.21 11.79
C PRO A 263 -4.79 -2.70 11.52
N ASN A 264 -4.27 -1.90 12.46
CA ASN A 264 -4.09 -0.47 12.26
C ASN A 264 -2.99 -0.19 11.23
N LEU A 265 -1.85 -0.89 11.32
CA LEU A 265 -0.75 -0.77 10.36
C LEU A 265 -1.15 -1.25 8.95
N ALA A 266 -1.90 -2.35 8.87
CA ALA A 266 -2.47 -2.86 7.62
C ALA A 266 -3.49 -1.88 7.04
N GLY A 267 -4.42 -1.43 7.89
CA GLY A 267 -5.43 -0.44 7.59
C GLY A 267 -4.80 0.83 7.03
N ASN A 268 -3.70 1.31 7.61
CA ASN A 268 -2.96 2.50 7.16
C ASN A 268 -2.00 2.25 5.97
N LYS A 269 -1.94 1.04 5.43
CA LYS A 269 -0.98 0.60 4.41
C LYS A 269 0.47 0.84 4.81
N ASP A 270 0.76 0.81 6.10
CA ASP A 270 2.12 0.81 6.67
C ASP A 270 2.73 -0.59 6.66
N ILE A 271 1.88 -1.62 6.59
CA ILE A 271 2.23 -3.01 6.27
C ILE A 271 1.39 -3.46 5.08
N GLN A 272 2.04 -3.99 4.05
CA GLN A 272 1.36 -4.61 2.91
C GLN A 272 2.02 -5.95 2.58
N LEU A 273 1.24 -6.98 2.28
CA LEU A 273 1.71 -8.34 2.02
C LEU A 273 1.22 -8.82 0.65
N TYR A 274 2.15 -9.30 -0.15
CA TYR A 274 1.91 -9.96 -1.41
C TYR A 274 2.52 -11.36 -1.37
N LEU A 275 1.74 -12.37 -1.72
CA LEU A 275 2.18 -13.76 -1.84
C LEU A 275 1.84 -14.27 -3.25
N ARG A 276 2.77 -15.02 -3.87
CA ARG A 276 2.53 -15.61 -5.21
C ARG A 276 1.56 -16.78 -5.18
N ASP A 277 1.40 -17.39 -4.01
CA ASP A 277 0.40 -18.43 -3.80
C ASP A 277 -0.98 -17.78 -3.64
N GLU A 278 -1.87 -18.05 -4.59
CA GLU A 278 -3.18 -17.43 -4.71
C GLU A 278 -4.07 -17.61 -3.48
N SER A 279 -3.95 -18.77 -2.81
CA SER A 279 -4.75 -19.04 -1.60
C SER A 279 -4.34 -18.10 -0.46
N PHE A 280 -3.04 -17.87 -0.28
CA PHE A 280 -2.55 -16.95 0.74
C PHE A 280 -2.65 -15.49 0.37
N GLU A 281 -2.56 -15.16 -0.92
CA GLU A 281 -2.82 -13.81 -1.40
C GLU A 281 -4.27 -13.40 -1.10
N THR A 282 -5.21 -14.31 -1.36
CA THR A 282 -6.64 -14.10 -1.05
C THR A 282 -6.84 -13.94 0.45
N PHE A 283 -6.16 -14.76 1.25
CA PHE A 283 -6.15 -14.62 2.71
C PHE A 283 -5.56 -13.28 3.16
N ALA A 284 -4.40 -12.86 2.65
CA ALA A 284 -3.80 -11.56 2.99
C ALA A 284 -4.75 -10.39 2.67
N LYS A 285 -5.46 -10.45 1.53
CA LYS A 285 -6.47 -9.47 1.13
C LYS A 285 -7.66 -9.40 2.08
N SER A 286 -8.14 -10.54 2.59
CA SER A 286 -9.29 -10.54 3.52
C SER A 286 -9.00 -9.86 4.86
N PHE A 287 -7.72 -9.76 5.24
CA PHE A 287 -7.25 -9.00 6.40
C PHE A 287 -6.79 -7.56 6.06
N GLY A 288 -7.00 -7.09 4.83
CA GLY A 288 -6.63 -5.75 4.40
C GLY A 288 -5.12 -5.55 4.18
N LEU A 289 -4.32 -6.61 4.15
CA LEU A 289 -2.87 -6.53 3.93
C LEU A 289 -2.49 -6.44 2.44
N GLY A 290 -3.39 -6.81 1.52
CA GLY A 290 -3.06 -6.97 0.10
C GLY A 290 -2.63 -5.69 -0.59
N GLY A 291 -3.15 -4.53 -0.18
CA GLY A 291 -2.76 -3.24 -0.75
C GLY A 291 -3.14 -3.06 -2.22
N GLU A 292 -4.06 -3.88 -2.72
CA GLU A 292 -4.58 -3.84 -4.07
C GLU A 292 -5.43 -2.58 -4.31
N VAL A 293 -5.42 -2.09 -5.55
CA VAL A 293 -6.34 -1.03 -5.95
C VAL A 293 -7.75 -1.59 -5.98
N TRP A 294 -8.66 -0.94 -5.28
CA TRP A 294 -10.07 -1.31 -5.18
C TRP A 294 -10.70 -1.41 -6.58
N GLN A 295 -11.43 -2.50 -6.81
CA GLN A 295 -12.16 -2.71 -8.05
C GLN A 295 -13.65 -2.43 -7.81
N PRO A 296 -14.28 -1.53 -8.59
CA PRO A 296 -15.69 -1.25 -8.43
C PRO A 296 -16.53 -2.51 -8.77
N PRO A 297 -17.56 -2.83 -7.96
CA PRO A 297 -18.52 -3.85 -8.35
C PRO A 297 -19.29 -3.41 -9.61
N SER A 298 -19.92 -4.34 -10.31
CA SER A 298 -20.60 -4.06 -11.59
C SER A 298 -21.79 -3.10 -11.46
N ASP A 299 -22.37 -3.01 -10.26
CA ASP A 299 -23.47 -2.11 -9.90
C ASP A 299 -22.99 -0.84 -9.16
N PHE A 300 -21.68 -0.55 -9.19
CA PHE A 300 -21.13 0.62 -8.52
C PHE A 300 -21.81 1.92 -8.99
N SER A 301 -22.37 2.65 -8.04
CA SER A 301 -23.02 3.94 -8.23
C SER A 301 -22.37 4.95 -7.29
N GLY A 302 -21.45 5.76 -7.81
CA GLY A 302 -20.86 6.85 -7.05
C GLY A 302 -19.52 7.31 -7.60
N SER A 303 -18.59 7.65 -6.69
CA SER A 303 -17.29 8.22 -7.07
C SER A 303 -16.15 7.51 -6.37
N TYR A 304 -15.01 7.50 -7.05
CA TYR A 304 -13.75 6.96 -6.57
C TYR A 304 -12.69 8.04 -6.69
N PHE A 305 -11.82 8.16 -5.70
CA PHE A 305 -10.65 9.01 -5.79
C PHE A 305 -9.42 8.36 -5.15
N SER A 306 -8.31 8.35 -5.89
CA SER A 306 -7.00 8.07 -5.31
C SER A 306 -5.95 9.01 -5.87
N LEU A 307 -4.97 9.35 -5.04
CA LEU A 307 -3.84 10.19 -5.39
C LEU A 307 -2.55 9.40 -5.23
N ALA A 308 -1.80 9.21 -6.31
CA ALA A 308 -0.45 8.70 -6.28
C ALA A 308 0.57 9.82 -6.57
N ILE A 309 1.54 9.99 -5.68
CA ILE A 309 2.67 10.92 -5.76
C ILE A 309 3.96 10.11 -5.88
N ALA A 310 4.65 10.29 -7.00
CA ALA A 310 6.01 9.78 -7.19
C ALA A 310 7.01 10.95 -7.17
N ASN A 311 7.83 11.06 -6.12
CA ASN A 311 8.91 12.04 -6.03
C ASN A 311 10.09 11.60 -6.92
N LEU A 312 10.24 12.23 -8.08
CA LEU A 312 11.22 11.86 -9.10
C LEU A 312 12.29 12.94 -9.20
N GLY A 313 13.26 12.87 -8.28
CA GLY A 313 14.44 13.73 -8.28
C GLY A 313 14.36 14.91 -7.32
N GLY A 314 13.38 14.92 -6.41
CA GLY A 314 13.25 15.90 -5.33
C GLY A 314 13.94 15.52 -4.02
N GLN A 315 14.86 14.55 -4.02
CA GLN A 315 15.54 14.07 -2.80
C GLN A 315 14.54 13.70 -1.69
N LYS A 316 14.91 13.92 -0.42
CA LYS A 316 14.18 13.47 0.77
C LYS A 316 13.11 14.45 1.22
N THR A 317 12.53 15.20 0.29
CA THR A 317 11.73 16.40 0.59
C THR A 317 10.28 16.10 0.94
N ASP A 318 9.78 14.87 0.75
CA ASP A 318 8.37 14.58 1.04
C ASP A 318 8.06 14.69 2.54
N ILE A 319 9.02 14.38 3.42
CA ILE A 319 8.84 14.55 4.88
C ILE A 319 8.67 16.01 5.30
N VAL A 320 9.09 16.97 4.45
CA VAL A 320 8.92 18.41 4.68
C VAL A 320 7.90 19.05 3.73
N THR A 321 7.23 18.26 2.89
CA THR A 321 6.22 18.75 1.97
C THR A 321 4.84 18.43 2.52
N LYS A 322 4.08 19.45 2.88
CA LYS A 322 2.69 19.29 3.33
C LYS A 322 1.76 19.20 2.13
N THR A 323 0.85 18.24 2.17
CA THR A 323 -0.14 17.99 1.11
C THR A 323 -1.53 18.26 1.67
N LYS A 324 -2.35 19.01 0.93
CA LYS A 324 -3.76 19.24 1.23
C LYS A 324 -4.59 18.94 -0.01
N ILE A 325 -5.66 18.18 0.18
CA ILE A 325 -6.56 17.76 -0.89
C ILE A 325 -7.96 18.26 -0.56
N ARG A 326 -8.56 18.96 -1.51
CA ARG A 326 -9.97 19.34 -1.50
C ARG A 326 -10.68 18.58 -2.59
N TYR A 327 -11.72 17.85 -2.24
CA TYR A 327 -12.54 17.07 -3.16
C TYR A 327 -13.99 17.57 -3.04
N HIS A 328 -14.52 18.15 -4.10
CA HIS A 328 -15.92 18.58 -4.16
C HIS A 328 -16.61 17.88 -5.31
N ALA A 329 -17.69 17.14 -5.02
CA ALA A 329 -18.52 16.48 -6.01
C ALA A 329 -19.97 16.97 -5.92
N LEU A 330 -20.58 17.27 -7.05
CA LEU A 330 -21.98 17.63 -7.19
C LEU A 330 -22.71 16.56 -8.00
N ILE A 331 -23.68 15.89 -7.38
CA ILE A 331 -24.51 14.91 -8.07
C ILE A 331 -25.61 15.66 -8.84
N GLY A 332 -25.59 15.57 -10.17
CA GLY A 332 -26.55 16.19 -11.06
C GLY A 332 -27.85 15.38 -11.21
N GLU A 333 -28.96 16.08 -11.49
CA GLU A 333 -30.23 15.44 -11.84
C GLU A 333 -30.19 14.70 -13.18
N ASP A 334 -29.23 15.05 -14.04
CA ASP A 334 -29.02 14.47 -15.37
C ASP A 334 -28.19 13.17 -15.34
N GLY A 335 -27.82 12.69 -14.15
CA GLY A 335 -26.99 11.49 -13.99
C GLY A 335 -25.51 11.75 -14.30
N LYS A 336 -25.05 12.99 -14.15
CA LYS A 336 -23.62 13.32 -14.15
C LYS A 336 -23.17 13.73 -12.76
N ILE A 337 -21.89 13.54 -12.49
CA ILE A 337 -21.26 14.03 -11.27
C ILE A 337 -20.15 14.99 -11.68
N ASP A 338 -20.35 16.27 -11.42
CA ASP A 338 -19.34 17.30 -11.62
C ASP A 338 -18.41 17.32 -10.41
N THR A 339 -17.12 17.10 -10.63
CA THR A 339 -16.13 17.00 -9.55
C THR A 339 -14.98 17.97 -9.76
N THR A 340 -14.65 18.71 -8.70
CA THR A 340 -13.46 19.55 -8.59
C THR A 340 -12.51 18.97 -7.55
N VAL A 341 -11.27 18.71 -7.95
CA VAL A 341 -10.18 18.29 -7.05
C VAL A 341 -9.09 19.34 -7.01
N SER A 342 -8.81 19.89 -5.84
CA SER A 342 -7.70 20.82 -5.59
C SER A 342 -6.60 20.13 -4.77
N LEU A 343 -5.41 20.03 -5.35
CA LEU A 343 -4.20 19.50 -4.74
C LEU A 343 -3.23 20.64 -4.44
N ALA A 344 -3.11 20.99 -3.17
CA ALA A 344 -2.15 21.98 -2.69
C ALA A 344 -0.95 21.30 -2.01
N ARG A 345 0.26 21.69 -2.40
CA ARG A 345 1.52 21.20 -1.81
C ARG A 345 2.39 22.36 -1.39
N GLU A 346 2.93 22.31 -0.17
CA GLU A 346 3.73 23.37 0.44
C GLU A 346 5.06 22.79 0.93
N HIS A 347 6.18 23.34 0.46
CA HIS A 347 7.50 22.86 0.81
C HIS A 347 8.08 23.62 2.02
N ARG A 348 8.07 22.99 3.20
CA ARG A 348 8.49 23.60 4.48
C ARG A 348 9.95 23.33 4.88
N GLY A 349 10.78 22.86 3.95
CA GLY A 349 12.20 22.57 4.20
C GLY A 349 13.09 23.78 4.48
N ASN A 350 12.59 25.03 4.34
CA ASN A 350 13.33 26.26 4.66
C ASN A 350 13.76 26.36 6.13
N THR A 351 13.16 25.58 7.03
CA THR A 351 13.51 25.50 8.45
C THR A 351 14.54 24.42 8.78
N ARG A 352 14.96 23.61 7.80
CA ARG A 352 15.89 22.49 7.99
C ARG A 352 17.33 22.89 7.69
N SER A 353 18.27 22.29 8.43
CA SER A 353 19.72 22.43 8.18
C SER A 353 20.20 21.56 7.02
N GLU A 354 19.58 20.40 6.85
CA GLU A 354 20.06 19.35 5.96
C GLU A 354 19.73 19.67 4.49
N TRP A 355 20.74 19.60 3.61
CA TRP A 355 20.59 19.99 2.20
C TRP A 355 19.57 19.13 1.44
N TRP A 356 19.45 17.83 1.78
CA TRP A 356 18.51 16.91 1.13
C TRP A 356 17.04 17.20 1.45
N TYR A 357 16.75 18.08 2.41
CA TYR A 357 15.41 18.61 2.70
C TYR A 357 15.17 19.97 2.04
N ARG A 358 16.15 20.52 1.31
CA ARG A 358 16.14 21.89 0.78
C ARG A 358 16.11 21.94 -0.75
N GLU A 359 16.23 20.80 -1.42
CA GLU A 359 15.99 20.69 -2.85
C GLU A 359 14.51 20.92 -3.18
N PRO A 360 14.15 21.36 -4.40
CA PRO A 360 12.76 21.41 -4.82
C PRO A 360 12.11 20.02 -4.79
N ASN A 361 10.88 19.91 -4.29
CA ASN A 361 10.11 18.67 -4.44
C ASN A 361 9.58 18.59 -5.87
N ILE A 362 9.99 17.55 -6.60
CA ILE A 362 9.58 17.31 -7.99
C ILE A 362 8.80 16.00 -8.02
N ALA A 363 7.51 16.08 -8.29
CA ALA A 363 6.64 14.90 -8.27
C ALA A 363 5.87 14.74 -9.57
N TYR A 364 5.76 13.49 -10.01
CA TYR A 364 4.73 13.08 -10.95
C TYR A 364 3.52 12.62 -10.15
N ILE A 365 2.39 13.24 -10.43
CA ILE A 365 1.11 13.02 -9.77
C ILE A 365 0.23 12.20 -10.71
N ARG A 366 -0.47 11.20 -10.17
CA ARG A 366 -1.57 10.51 -10.84
C ARG A 366 -2.82 10.59 -9.97
N MET A 367 -3.88 11.16 -10.53
CA MET A 367 -5.22 11.17 -9.92
C MET A 367 -6.08 10.11 -10.59
N TYR A 368 -6.49 9.11 -9.81
CA TYR A 368 -7.35 8.02 -10.27
C TYR A 368 -8.79 8.35 -9.94
N VAL A 369 -9.65 8.32 -10.96
CA VAL A 369 -11.07 8.68 -10.88
C VAL A 369 -11.93 7.59 -11.56
N PRO A 370 -13.27 7.62 -11.46
CA PRO A 370 -14.11 6.60 -12.07
C PRO A 370 -13.86 6.43 -13.58
N ALA A 371 -14.13 5.23 -14.09
CA ALA A 371 -14.14 4.98 -15.52
C ALA A 371 -15.11 5.94 -16.24
N ASN A 372 -14.80 6.27 -17.49
CA ASN A 372 -15.58 7.20 -18.32
C ASN A 372 -15.64 8.64 -17.77
N ALA A 373 -14.77 9.00 -16.83
CA ALA A 373 -14.56 10.40 -16.47
C ALA A 373 -13.96 11.18 -17.66
N ALA A 374 -14.43 12.40 -17.85
CA ALA A 374 -13.94 13.31 -18.87
C ALA A 374 -13.50 14.62 -18.19
N VAL A 375 -12.22 14.96 -18.36
CA VAL A 375 -11.68 16.25 -17.90
C VAL A 375 -12.38 17.41 -18.61
N GLN A 376 -12.74 18.44 -17.84
CA GLN A 376 -13.33 19.69 -18.33
C GLN A 376 -12.30 20.81 -18.32
N GLU A 377 -11.62 20.98 -17.19
CA GLU A 377 -10.62 22.03 -16.99
C GLU A 377 -9.49 21.52 -16.11
N VAL A 378 -8.28 22.05 -16.32
CA VAL A 378 -7.16 21.81 -15.43
C VAL A 378 -6.30 23.07 -15.32
N SER A 379 -5.78 23.34 -14.13
CA SER A 379 -4.91 24.49 -13.90
C SER A 379 -3.79 24.17 -12.92
N GLY A 380 -2.74 25.00 -12.93
CA GLY A 380 -1.62 24.89 -11.99
C GLY A 380 -0.69 23.70 -12.21
N LEU A 381 -0.70 23.07 -13.39
CA LEU A 381 0.20 21.97 -13.74
C LEU A 381 1.63 22.46 -13.97
N GLY A 382 2.60 21.70 -13.48
CA GLY A 382 4.01 21.91 -13.72
C GLY A 382 4.46 21.38 -15.09
N LYS A 383 5.50 21.99 -15.64
CA LYS A 383 6.18 21.45 -16.82
C LYS A 383 7.06 20.26 -16.42
N PRO A 384 7.13 19.18 -17.21
CA PRO A 384 8.15 18.16 -17.03
C PRO A 384 9.55 18.79 -17.04
N ARG A 385 10.46 18.33 -16.18
CA ARG A 385 11.89 18.69 -16.30
C ARG A 385 12.44 18.04 -17.59
N THR A 386 13.24 18.79 -18.34
CA THR A 386 13.64 18.60 -19.76
C THR A 386 13.93 17.17 -20.26
N THR A 387 13.67 16.97 -21.57
CA THR A 387 13.98 15.85 -22.48
C THR A 387 14.20 14.48 -21.82
N ALA A 388 13.16 13.66 -21.84
CA ALA A 388 13.28 12.24 -21.54
C ALA A 388 14.47 11.65 -22.31
N ARG A 389 15.27 10.82 -21.62
CA ARG A 389 16.37 10.10 -22.25
C ARG A 389 15.84 9.37 -23.50
N VAL A 390 16.60 9.39 -24.58
CA VAL A 390 16.28 8.60 -25.77
C VAL A 390 16.74 7.17 -25.54
N PHE A 391 15.83 6.23 -25.74
CA PHE A 391 16.08 4.79 -25.60
C PHE A 391 16.02 4.14 -26.99
N ASP A 392 16.97 3.28 -27.28
CA ASP A 392 17.00 2.51 -28.53
C ASP A 392 16.16 1.22 -28.41
N SER A 393 16.05 0.48 -29.52
CA SER A 393 15.30 -0.77 -29.59
C SER A 393 15.91 -1.94 -28.79
N THR A 394 17.08 -1.76 -28.16
CA THR A 394 17.69 -2.80 -27.31
C THR A 394 17.05 -2.88 -25.92
N TYR A 395 16.21 -1.91 -25.57
CA TYR A 395 15.49 -1.92 -24.31
C TYR A 395 14.28 -2.86 -24.37
N GLU A 396 14.20 -3.75 -23.39
CA GLU A 396 13.03 -4.58 -23.15
C GLU A 396 11.88 -3.69 -22.68
N LYS A 397 10.70 -3.86 -23.26
CA LYS A 397 9.49 -3.24 -22.75
C LYS A 397 8.89 -4.12 -21.66
N ASP A 398 8.51 -3.51 -20.56
CA ASP A 398 7.78 -4.21 -19.52
C ASP A 398 6.30 -4.30 -19.90
N PRO A 399 5.67 -5.49 -19.91
CA PRO A 399 4.28 -5.64 -20.33
C PRO A 399 3.27 -4.83 -19.51
N GLN A 400 3.49 -4.66 -18.20
CA GLN A 400 2.57 -3.89 -17.35
C GLN A 400 2.70 -2.39 -17.62
N ILE A 401 3.93 -1.90 -17.79
CA ILE A 401 4.17 -0.50 -18.17
C ILE A 401 3.58 -0.22 -19.55
N GLU A 402 3.82 -1.11 -20.53
CA GLU A 402 3.30 -0.95 -21.89
C GLU A 402 1.78 -1.01 -21.95
N ALA A 403 1.14 -1.89 -21.15
CA ALA A 403 -0.31 -1.95 -21.05
C ALA A 403 -0.93 -0.61 -20.63
N VAL A 404 -0.31 0.11 -19.68
CA VAL A 404 -0.79 1.43 -19.25
C VAL A 404 -0.39 2.51 -20.26
N GLU A 405 0.90 2.60 -20.63
CA GLU A 405 1.41 3.67 -21.50
C GLU A 405 0.80 3.65 -22.90
N SER A 406 0.40 2.48 -23.41
CA SER A 406 -0.29 2.36 -24.70
C SER A 406 -1.70 2.96 -24.71
N THR A 407 -2.31 3.20 -23.55
CA THR A 407 -3.61 3.86 -23.43
C THR A 407 -3.53 5.38 -23.34
N ARG A 408 -2.30 5.94 -23.31
CA ARG A 408 -2.04 7.36 -23.13
C ARG A 408 -2.81 8.21 -24.12
N ARG A 409 -3.51 9.23 -23.61
CA ARG A 409 -4.15 10.30 -24.37
C ARG A 409 -3.59 11.64 -23.92
N ASP A 410 -3.19 12.45 -24.91
CA ASP A 410 -2.67 13.80 -24.71
C ASP A 410 -3.71 14.83 -25.16
N PHE A 411 -3.77 15.97 -24.48
CA PHE A 411 -4.72 17.05 -24.78
C PHE A 411 -4.02 18.25 -25.39
N VAL A 412 -4.45 18.66 -26.59
CA VAL A 412 -3.95 19.88 -27.24
C VAL A 412 -4.34 21.14 -26.45
N ALA A 413 -5.57 21.17 -25.92
CA ALA A 413 -6.09 22.31 -25.17
C ALA A 413 -5.64 22.37 -23.71
N LEU A 414 -5.21 21.23 -23.14
CA LEU A 414 -4.79 21.09 -21.75
C LEU A 414 -3.33 20.58 -21.69
N PRO A 415 -2.34 21.42 -22.03
CA PRO A 415 -0.96 20.98 -22.08
C PRO A 415 -0.47 20.47 -20.72
N TYR A 416 0.43 19.48 -20.75
CA TYR A 416 1.04 18.82 -19.57
C TYR A 416 0.12 17.87 -18.79
N LEU A 417 -1.15 17.75 -19.17
CA LEU A 417 -2.04 16.69 -18.69
C LEU A 417 -1.91 15.47 -19.59
N GLU A 418 -1.76 14.31 -18.97
CA GLU A 418 -1.75 13.00 -19.61
C GLU A 418 -2.91 12.18 -19.04
N GLU A 419 -3.67 11.48 -19.87
CA GLU A 419 -4.73 10.57 -19.43
C GLU A 419 -4.36 9.13 -19.77
N PHE A 420 -4.65 8.19 -18.87
CA PHE A 420 -4.42 6.75 -19.04
C PHE A 420 -5.63 5.95 -18.55
N ASP A 421 -5.81 4.76 -19.11
CA ASP A 421 -6.70 3.74 -18.55
C ASP A 421 -5.87 2.79 -17.67
N GLU A 422 -6.19 2.73 -16.38
CA GLU A 422 -5.46 1.89 -15.42
C GLU A 422 -6.45 1.42 -14.33
N TYR A 423 -6.44 0.13 -13.97
CA TYR A 423 -7.29 -0.42 -12.90
C TYR A 423 -8.81 -0.20 -13.06
N ASN A 424 -9.33 -0.29 -14.29
CA ASN A 424 -10.73 0.02 -14.63
C ASN A 424 -11.15 1.45 -14.22
N LYS A 425 -10.20 2.38 -14.31
CA LYS A 425 -10.34 3.79 -13.95
C LYS A 425 -9.66 4.65 -15.01
N VAL A 426 -9.99 5.93 -14.98
CA VAL A 426 -9.21 6.96 -15.68
C VAL A 426 -8.16 7.50 -14.71
N SER A 427 -6.92 7.65 -15.18
CA SER A 427 -5.82 8.23 -14.43
C SER A 427 -5.31 9.49 -15.12
N PHE A 428 -5.37 10.62 -14.42
CA PHE A 428 -4.85 11.90 -14.87
C PHE A 428 -3.44 12.13 -14.31
N GLY A 429 -2.44 12.05 -15.18
CA GLY A 429 -1.02 12.22 -14.90
C GLY A 429 -0.53 13.63 -15.19
N PHE A 430 0.21 14.25 -14.26
CA PHE A 430 0.82 15.57 -14.46
C PHE A 430 1.98 15.81 -13.49
N TRP A 431 2.79 16.85 -13.75
CA TRP A 431 3.91 17.22 -12.89
C TRP A 431 3.54 18.33 -11.90
N GLN A 432 4.15 18.30 -10.71
CA GLN A 432 4.24 19.44 -9.80
C GLN A 432 5.70 19.63 -9.35
N LYS A 433 6.12 20.89 -9.25
CA LYS A 433 7.43 21.29 -8.73
C LYS A 433 7.23 22.35 -7.65
N VAL A 434 7.47 21.97 -6.41
CA VAL A 434 7.36 22.89 -5.27
C VAL A 434 8.76 23.29 -4.82
N ASP A 435 9.16 24.51 -5.15
CA ASP A 435 10.42 25.09 -4.67
C ASP A 435 10.38 25.32 -3.16
N ILE A 436 11.55 25.35 -2.53
CA ILE A 436 11.69 25.53 -1.08
C ILE A 436 10.98 26.80 -0.58
N GLY A 437 10.14 26.65 0.45
CA GLY A 437 9.37 27.74 1.04
C GLY A 437 8.18 28.20 0.18
N GLN A 438 7.93 27.55 -0.96
CA GLN A 438 6.82 27.89 -1.85
C GLN A 438 5.64 26.92 -1.68
N LYS A 439 4.50 27.34 -2.22
CA LYS A 439 3.29 26.54 -2.37
C LYS A 439 2.93 26.44 -3.83
N GLN A 440 2.50 25.25 -4.27
CA GLN A 440 1.87 25.04 -5.56
C GLN A 440 0.49 24.44 -5.36
N GLU A 441 -0.45 24.82 -6.22
CA GLU A 441 -1.79 24.24 -6.27
C GLU A 441 -2.10 23.82 -7.70
N SER A 442 -2.65 22.62 -7.86
CA SER A 442 -3.26 22.17 -9.12
C SER A 442 -4.72 21.87 -8.89
N VAL A 443 -5.57 22.26 -9.85
CA VAL A 443 -7.01 22.02 -9.82
C VAL A 443 -7.39 21.23 -11.04
N LEU A 444 -8.18 20.17 -10.85
CA LEU A 444 -8.71 19.31 -11.89
C LEU A 444 -10.23 19.29 -11.77
N ASP A 445 -10.91 19.69 -12.84
CA ASP A 445 -12.35 19.59 -12.98
C ASP A 445 -12.67 18.47 -13.98
N TYR A 446 -13.51 17.53 -13.56
CA TYR A 446 -13.92 16.42 -14.41
C TYR A 446 -15.38 16.07 -14.16
N VAL A 447 -15.98 15.40 -15.13
CA VAL A 447 -17.34 14.87 -15.03
C VAL A 447 -17.34 13.39 -15.31
N HIS A 448 -18.14 12.60 -14.58
CA HIS A 448 -18.37 11.19 -14.92
C HIS A 448 -19.85 10.83 -14.79
N PRO A 449 -20.32 9.81 -15.55
CA PRO A 449 -21.71 9.39 -15.48
C PRO A 449 -22.01 8.60 -14.21
N ALA A 450 -23.23 8.74 -13.72
CA ALA A 450 -23.83 7.93 -12.66
C ALA A 450 -25.32 7.66 -12.95
N PRO A 451 -25.92 6.64 -12.30
CA PRO A 451 -27.36 6.42 -12.40
C PRO A 451 -28.15 7.66 -11.93
N LEU A 452 -29.27 7.96 -12.60
CA LEU A 452 -30.14 9.10 -12.25
C LEU A 452 -30.55 9.12 -10.77
N PRO A 453 -30.66 10.27 -10.09
CA PRO A 453 -31.17 10.31 -8.72
C PRO A 453 -32.55 9.65 -8.56
N ALA A 454 -32.75 8.87 -7.48
CA ALA A 454 -34.03 8.24 -7.15
C ALA A 454 -34.18 8.06 -5.63
N GLU A 455 -35.42 7.99 -5.14
CA GLU A 455 -35.71 7.81 -3.71
C GLU A 455 -35.09 6.50 -3.20
N GLY A 456 -34.31 6.60 -2.12
CA GLY A 456 -33.59 5.47 -1.55
C GLY A 456 -32.37 5.01 -2.36
N ARG A 457 -31.99 5.70 -3.44
CA ARG A 457 -30.78 5.38 -4.22
C ARG A 457 -29.53 5.72 -3.41
N THR A 458 -28.59 4.79 -3.39
CA THR A 458 -27.30 4.99 -2.73
C THR A 458 -26.27 5.58 -3.69
N TYR A 459 -25.40 6.40 -3.13
CA TYR A 459 -24.20 6.95 -3.71
C TYR A 459 -23.02 6.54 -2.83
N THR A 460 -22.10 5.77 -3.38
CA THR A 460 -20.92 5.30 -2.64
C THR A 460 -19.69 6.10 -3.06
N PHE A 461 -19.03 6.74 -2.09
CA PHE A 461 -17.78 7.44 -2.28
C PHE A 461 -16.62 6.63 -1.69
N VAL A 462 -15.62 6.32 -2.51
CA VAL A 462 -14.44 5.55 -2.12
C VAL A 462 -13.19 6.43 -2.26
N ILE A 463 -12.40 6.53 -1.20
CA ILE A 463 -11.05 7.09 -1.24
C ILE A 463 -10.04 5.98 -0.99
N GLU A 464 -9.02 5.90 -1.84
CA GLU A 464 -7.84 5.09 -1.55
C GLU A 464 -6.61 5.96 -1.36
N ARG A 465 -6.01 5.86 -0.17
CA ARG A 465 -4.77 6.54 0.16
C ARG A 465 -3.58 5.74 -0.38
N GLN A 466 -2.58 6.47 -0.86
CA GLN A 466 -1.26 5.91 -1.14
C GLN A 466 -0.54 5.57 0.16
N ALA A 467 0.11 4.42 0.24
CA ALA A 467 0.99 4.08 1.35
C ALA A 467 2.06 5.18 1.58
N GLY A 468 2.32 5.50 2.85
CA GLY A 468 3.31 6.50 3.26
C GLY A 468 2.95 7.98 3.00
N LEU A 469 1.84 8.27 2.30
CA LEU A 469 1.37 9.63 2.08
C LEU A 469 0.55 10.12 3.29
N SER A 470 0.96 11.25 3.85
CA SER A 470 0.15 12.05 4.80
C SER A 470 -0.40 13.28 4.06
N ALA A 471 -1.69 13.53 4.19
CA ALA A 471 -2.36 14.66 3.58
C ALA A 471 -3.57 15.11 4.42
N ASP A 472 -3.83 16.42 4.44
CA ASP A 472 -5.04 16.99 5.01
C ASP A 472 -6.16 16.92 3.96
N TRP A 473 -7.30 16.33 4.30
CA TRP A 473 -8.42 16.16 3.39
C TRP A 473 -9.61 17.03 3.78
N ASN A 474 -10.27 17.59 2.78
CA ASN A 474 -11.57 18.21 2.90
C ASN A 474 -12.44 17.70 1.74
N ILE A 475 -13.49 16.98 2.08
CA ILE A 475 -14.39 16.31 1.14
C ILE A 475 -15.76 16.93 1.32
N GLN A 476 -16.37 17.30 0.20
CA GLN A 476 -17.73 17.79 0.12
C GLN A 476 -18.45 17.04 -1.00
N ILE A 477 -19.56 16.41 -0.68
CA ILE A 477 -20.44 15.76 -1.66
C ILE A 477 -21.79 16.45 -1.55
N SER A 478 -22.26 17.03 -2.65
CA SER A 478 -23.54 17.74 -2.72
C SER A 478 -24.57 16.86 -3.40
N ALA A 479 -25.74 16.72 -2.76
CA ALA A 479 -26.90 16.05 -3.33
C ALA A 479 -27.46 16.88 -4.50
N PRO A 480 -28.24 16.28 -5.40
CA PRO A 480 -28.93 17.03 -6.44
C PRO A 480 -29.94 18.02 -5.83
N VAL A 481 -30.30 19.04 -6.60
CA VAL A 481 -31.28 20.06 -6.16
C VAL A 481 -32.59 19.39 -5.74
N GLY A 482 -33.11 19.75 -4.56
CA GLY A 482 -34.33 19.14 -4.01
C GLY A 482 -34.13 17.76 -3.36
N TRP A 483 -32.88 17.33 -3.15
CA TRP A 483 -32.55 16.10 -2.43
C TRP A 483 -31.69 16.39 -1.19
N HIS A 484 -31.71 15.46 -0.24
CA HIS A 484 -30.81 15.40 0.89
C HIS A 484 -30.26 13.98 1.07
N PHE A 485 -29.18 13.84 1.83
CA PHE A 485 -28.69 12.54 2.26
C PHE A 485 -29.38 12.11 3.56
N ARG A 486 -29.89 10.88 3.60
CA ARG A 486 -30.57 10.33 4.77
C ARG A 486 -29.66 10.31 6.00
N GLU A 487 -28.37 10.08 5.81
CA GLU A 487 -27.38 9.87 6.86
C GLU A 487 -27.15 11.13 7.71
N ASN A 488 -27.39 12.31 7.16
CA ASN A 488 -27.24 13.58 7.88
C ASN A 488 -28.44 14.53 7.76
N GLY A 489 -29.43 14.23 6.92
CA GLY A 489 -30.61 15.07 6.68
C GLY A 489 -30.30 16.38 5.94
N LEU A 490 -29.12 16.50 5.31
CA LEU A 490 -28.64 17.72 4.68
C LEU A 490 -28.44 17.51 3.16
N PRO A 491 -28.51 18.59 2.36
CA PRO A 491 -28.19 18.54 0.93
C PRO A 491 -26.69 18.36 0.65
N MET A 492 -25.86 18.25 1.69
CA MET A 492 -24.42 18.14 1.57
C MET A 492 -23.85 17.25 2.67
N TYR A 493 -22.90 16.41 2.30
CA TYR A 493 -22.06 15.64 3.21
C TYR A 493 -20.65 16.25 3.22
N GLU A 494 -20.12 16.55 4.40
CA GLU A 494 -18.79 17.12 4.58
C GLU A 494 -17.93 16.25 5.50
N LEU A 495 -16.66 16.09 5.15
CA LEU A 495 -15.67 15.41 5.97
C LEU A 495 -14.33 16.13 5.87
N GLN A 496 -13.78 16.54 7.01
CA GLN A 496 -12.43 17.08 7.13
C GLN A 496 -11.62 16.21 8.08
N THR A 497 -10.49 15.69 7.61
CA THR A 497 -9.62 14.80 8.40
C THR A 497 -8.22 14.76 7.81
N ASP A 498 -7.22 14.55 8.64
CA ASP A 498 -5.84 14.15 8.28
C ASP A 498 -5.59 12.65 8.55
N GLU A 499 -6.57 11.97 9.13
CA GLU A 499 -6.56 10.55 9.48
C GLU A 499 -7.56 9.81 8.59
N PHE A 500 -7.03 9.10 7.58
CA PHE A 500 -7.80 8.13 6.80
C PHE A 500 -7.12 6.76 6.85
N PRO A 501 -7.89 5.67 7.03
CA PRO A 501 -7.41 4.36 6.64
C PRO A 501 -7.01 4.40 5.15
N GLY A 502 -6.19 3.44 4.77
CA GLY A 502 -5.72 3.20 3.41
C GLY A 502 -6.85 3.11 2.38
N ARG A 503 -8.05 2.71 2.81
CA ARG A 503 -9.30 2.79 2.05
C ARG A 503 -10.40 3.29 2.97
N PHE A 504 -11.08 4.35 2.55
CA PHE A 504 -12.28 4.90 3.20
C PHE A 504 -13.47 4.77 2.25
N GLU A 505 -14.62 4.38 2.78
CA GLU A 505 -15.86 4.24 2.03
C GLU A 505 -17.00 4.90 2.81
N ALA A 506 -17.79 5.73 2.12
CA ALA A 506 -19.01 6.31 2.64
C ALA A 506 -20.16 6.05 1.67
N THR A 507 -21.25 5.47 2.17
CA THR A 507 -22.48 5.26 1.39
C THR A 507 -23.54 6.25 1.86
N LEU A 508 -24.03 7.06 0.94
CA LEU A 508 -25.00 8.13 1.16
C LEU A 508 -26.29 7.82 0.43
N THR A 509 -27.44 7.91 1.10
CA THR A 509 -28.74 7.56 0.55
C THR A 509 -29.53 8.80 0.20
N LEU A 510 -29.94 8.94 -1.06
CA LEU A 510 -30.74 10.06 -1.53
C LEU A 510 -32.19 9.94 -1.08
N THR A 511 -32.71 11.04 -0.51
CA THR A 511 -34.14 11.21 -0.18
C THR A 511 -34.59 12.59 -0.63
N ARG A 512 -35.83 12.70 -1.14
CA ARG A 512 -36.38 13.99 -1.58
C ARG A 512 -36.59 14.92 -0.39
N ALA A 513 -36.26 16.19 -0.58
CA ALA A 513 -36.69 17.24 0.35
C ALA A 513 -38.21 17.39 0.27
N GLU A 514 -38.87 17.48 1.43
CA GLU A 514 -40.31 17.72 1.55
C GLU A 514 -40.73 19.13 1.12
#